data_AF-A0A7R9PRZ7-F1
#
_entry.id   AF-A0A7R9PRZ7-F1
#
_cell.length_a   1.000
_cell.length_b   1.000
_cell.length_c   1.000
_cell.angle_alpha   90.00
_cell.angle_beta   90.00
_cell.angle_gamma   90.00
#
_symmetry.space_group_name_H-M   'P 1'
#
loop_
_entity.id
_entity.type
_entity.pdbx_description
1 polymer ?
#
loop_
_entity_poly.entity_id
_entity_poly.type
_entity_poly.pdbx_seq_one_letter_code
_entity_poly.pdbx_strand_id
1 'polypeptide(L)'
;MSVCEQKWVDYKLIWNPEEYGGVEMLYVPSEHIWLPDIVLFNNADGNYEVTLMTKATLKFDGEVFWKPPAIYKSSCEINVEYFPFDEQSCTMKFGSWTYNGVQVDLKHMEQVPGSNLVKVGIDLREFYLSVEWDILEVPATRNEEYYPCCTEPYSGNIQGTEYYYPCCTEPYSEISPYVPDISPYVPDIPPYVPDIQPYVPNIPPYVPDIPPFVPDITFNMTMRRKTLFYTVNLIIPCVGITFLTVLVFYLPSDSGEKVTLCVSILLSLTVFFLLLAEIIPPTSLAVPLLGKYLLFTMILVTLSISVTVFVLNVHFRYSTLTITIQTIT
;
A
#
# COMPACT_ATOMS: atom_id res chain seq x y z
N MET A 1 4.34 -16.81 2.80
CA MET A 1 5.31 -16.58 1.71
C MET A 1 4.57 -16.87 0.41
N SER A 2 4.72 -16.01 -0.58
CA SER A 2 3.99 -16.13 -1.86
C SER A 2 4.94 -16.63 -2.94
N VAL A 3 4.40 -17.21 -4.01
CA VAL A 3 5.18 -17.66 -5.17
C VAL A 3 4.69 -16.90 -6.39
N CYS A 4 5.59 -16.17 -7.05
CA CYS A 4 5.30 -15.53 -8.33
C CYS A 4 5.74 -16.47 -9.44
N GLU A 5 4.78 -17.10 -10.13
CA GLU A 5 5.11 -17.98 -11.25
C GLU A 5 5.37 -17.16 -12.51
N GLN A 6 6.49 -17.44 -13.17
CA GLN A 6 6.92 -16.76 -14.38
C GLN A 6 7.23 -17.78 -15.47
N LYS A 7 6.83 -17.44 -16.70
CA LYS A 7 7.03 -18.28 -17.88
C LYS A 7 7.37 -17.40 -19.08
N TRP A 8 8.45 -17.73 -19.78
CA TRP A 8 8.83 -17.09 -21.04
C TRP A 8 9.51 -18.11 -21.96
N VAL A 9 9.82 -17.69 -23.18
CA VAL A 9 10.54 -18.50 -24.16
C VAL A 9 11.82 -17.76 -24.53
N ASP A 10 12.97 -18.43 -24.43
CA ASP A 10 14.27 -17.90 -24.82
C ASP A 10 14.84 -18.71 -25.99
N TYR A 11 15.01 -18.04 -27.13
CA TYR A 11 15.52 -18.67 -28.36
C TYR A 11 16.97 -19.13 -28.25
N LYS A 12 17.75 -18.59 -27.32
CA LYS A 12 19.16 -18.98 -27.10
C LYS A 12 19.28 -20.28 -26.30
N LEU A 13 18.19 -20.71 -25.65
CA LEU A 13 18.15 -21.86 -24.75
C LEU A 13 17.41 -23.05 -25.39
N ILE A 14 17.40 -23.13 -26.73
CA ILE A 14 16.81 -24.23 -27.50
C ILE A 14 17.92 -25.25 -27.82
N TRP A 15 17.63 -26.54 -27.66
CA TRP A 15 18.54 -27.62 -28.07
C TRP A 15 17.77 -28.81 -28.64
N ASN A 16 18.46 -29.66 -29.41
CA ASN A 16 17.88 -30.91 -29.92
C ASN A 16 18.12 -32.06 -28.91
N PRO A 17 17.09 -32.66 -28.31
CA PRO A 17 17.26 -33.76 -27.35
C PRO A 17 18.09 -34.94 -27.90
N GLU A 18 18.02 -35.23 -29.20
CA GLU A 18 18.74 -36.35 -29.82
C GLU A 18 20.27 -36.19 -29.73
N GLU A 19 20.77 -34.95 -29.77
CA GLU A 19 22.21 -34.65 -29.67
C GLU A 19 22.75 -34.75 -28.24
N TYR A 20 21.85 -34.68 -27.25
CA TYR A 20 22.17 -34.63 -25.83
C TYR A 20 21.62 -35.83 -25.05
N GLY A 21 21.45 -36.98 -25.71
CA GLY A 21 21.07 -38.23 -25.04
C GLY A 21 19.61 -38.29 -24.57
N GLY A 22 18.71 -37.58 -25.25
CA GLY A 22 17.27 -37.54 -24.95
C GLY A 22 16.89 -36.61 -23.80
N VAL A 23 17.75 -35.66 -23.43
CA VAL A 23 17.45 -34.70 -22.37
C VAL A 23 16.44 -33.66 -22.87
N GLU A 24 15.22 -33.72 -22.35
CA GLU A 24 14.14 -32.78 -22.70
C GLU A 24 14.05 -31.58 -21.75
N MET A 25 14.60 -31.70 -20.54
CA MET A 25 14.47 -30.70 -19.48
C MET A 25 15.70 -30.62 -18.57
N LEU A 26 16.03 -29.39 -18.14
CA LEU A 26 17.22 -29.06 -17.36
C LEU A 26 16.86 -28.10 -16.21
N TYR A 27 17.53 -28.23 -15.07
CA TYR A 27 17.44 -27.27 -13.96
C TYR A 27 18.70 -26.41 -13.91
N VAL A 28 18.55 -25.10 -14.15
CA VAL A 28 19.68 -24.16 -14.18
C VAL A 28 19.50 -23.09 -13.11
N PRO A 29 20.55 -22.70 -12.37
CA PRO A 29 20.51 -21.54 -11.49
C PRO A 29 20.03 -20.29 -12.25
N SER A 30 19.06 -19.55 -11.69
CA SER A 30 18.47 -18.39 -12.34
C SER A 30 19.49 -17.27 -12.64
N GLU A 31 20.58 -17.21 -11.88
CA GLU A 31 21.68 -16.24 -12.05
C GLU A 31 22.46 -16.38 -13.37
N HIS A 32 22.39 -17.54 -14.04
CA HIS A 32 23.13 -17.80 -15.29
C HIS A 32 22.29 -17.58 -16.55
N ILE A 33 21.02 -17.24 -16.40
CA ILE A 33 20.10 -17.00 -17.51
C ILE A 33 19.52 -15.59 -17.38
N TRP A 34 19.01 -15.05 -18.49
CA TRP A 34 18.26 -13.81 -18.42
C TRP A 34 16.94 -14.04 -17.67
N LEU A 35 16.59 -13.12 -16.78
CA LEU A 35 15.35 -13.11 -16.01
C LEU A 35 14.62 -11.79 -16.28
N PRO A 36 13.28 -11.81 -16.45
CA PRO A 36 12.52 -10.57 -16.48
C PRO A 36 12.53 -9.91 -15.09
N ASP A 37 12.74 -8.61 -15.06
CA ASP A 37 12.81 -7.77 -13.86
C ASP A 37 11.41 -7.34 -13.38
N ILE A 38 10.60 -8.33 -13.02
CA ILE A 38 9.25 -8.11 -12.51
C ILE A 38 9.31 -7.62 -11.06
N VAL A 39 8.86 -6.38 -10.85
CA VAL A 39 8.85 -5.72 -9.54
C VAL A 39 7.43 -5.33 -9.13
N LEU A 40 7.22 -5.18 -7.82
CA LEU A 40 6.01 -4.59 -7.25
C LEU A 40 6.15 -3.07 -7.23
N PHE A 41 5.39 -2.34 -8.04
CA PHE A 41 5.50 -0.88 -8.13
C PHE A 41 5.03 -0.17 -6.87
N ASN A 42 3.90 -0.60 -6.29
CA ASN A 42 3.36 -0.01 -5.07
C ASN A 42 3.94 -0.69 -3.81
N ASN A 43 5.25 -0.92 -3.79
CA ASN A 43 5.95 -1.56 -2.66
C ASN A 43 6.05 -0.61 -1.45
N ALA A 44 5.78 -1.13 -0.25
CA ALA A 44 5.88 -0.39 1.01
C ALA A 44 7.25 -0.54 1.71
N ASP A 45 8.07 -1.53 1.34
CA ASP A 45 9.33 -1.87 2.03
C ASP A 45 10.58 -1.24 1.38
N GLY A 46 10.46 -0.73 0.15
CA GLY A 46 11.57 -0.17 -0.63
C GLY A 46 12.60 -1.20 -1.15
N ASN A 47 12.45 -2.48 -0.82
CA ASN A 47 13.24 -3.57 -1.40
C ASN A 47 12.45 -4.27 -2.51
N TYR A 48 12.89 -4.11 -3.75
CA TYR A 48 12.17 -4.55 -4.95
C TYR A 48 12.64 -5.92 -5.47
N GLU A 49 13.72 -6.48 -4.91
CA GLU A 49 14.35 -7.71 -5.42
C GLU A 49 13.74 -8.98 -4.80
N VAL A 50 13.75 -10.05 -5.61
CA VAL A 50 13.43 -11.40 -5.15
C VAL A 50 14.51 -11.85 -4.15
N THR A 51 14.12 -12.07 -2.89
CA THR A 51 15.06 -12.39 -1.81
C THR A 51 15.72 -13.76 -1.93
N LEU A 52 15.12 -14.68 -2.70
CA LEU A 52 15.57 -16.05 -2.87
C LEU A 52 15.60 -16.43 -4.35
N MET A 53 16.81 -16.44 -4.93
CA MET A 53 17.07 -16.96 -6.27
C MET A 53 16.95 -18.49 -6.25
N THR A 54 15.99 -19.02 -7.02
CA THR A 54 15.76 -20.46 -7.17
C THR A 54 16.16 -20.92 -8.57
N LYS A 55 16.41 -22.22 -8.75
CA LYS A 55 16.69 -22.78 -10.07
C LYS A 55 15.46 -22.65 -10.97
N ALA A 56 15.68 -22.23 -12.21
CA ALA A 56 14.67 -22.26 -13.27
C ALA A 56 14.64 -23.63 -13.94
N THR A 57 13.47 -24.03 -14.43
CA THR A 57 13.29 -25.25 -15.24
C THR A 57 13.25 -24.84 -16.70
N LEU A 58 14.18 -25.37 -17.49
CA LEU A 58 14.30 -25.15 -18.92
C LEU A 58 13.85 -26.39 -19.67
N LYS A 59 13.07 -26.20 -20.73
CA LYS A 59 12.72 -27.24 -21.70
C LYS A 59 13.48 -27.06 -23.01
N PHE A 60 13.61 -28.15 -23.77
CA PHE A 60 14.37 -28.18 -25.02
C PHE A 60 13.86 -27.23 -26.10
N ASP A 61 12.58 -26.84 -26.04
CA ASP A 61 11.92 -25.89 -26.93
C ASP A 61 12.20 -24.41 -26.57
N GLY A 62 13.02 -24.16 -25.55
CA GLY A 62 13.37 -22.83 -25.06
C GLY A 62 12.38 -22.28 -24.04
N GLU A 63 11.35 -23.04 -23.64
CA GLU A 63 10.41 -22.64 -22.60
C GLU A 63 11.10 -22.65 -21.22
N VAL A 64 11.05 -21.52 -20.52
CA VAL A 64 11.62 -21.33 -19.19
C VAL A 64 10.51 -21.14 -18.18
N PHE A 65 10.56 -21.89 -17.08
CA PHE A 65 9.70 -21.75 -15.93
C PHE A 65 10.51 -21.36 -14.71
N TRP A 66 10.11 -20.28 -14.05
CA TRP A 66 10.75 -19.81 -12.82
C TRP A 66 9.69 -19.46 -11.78
N LYS A 67 9.87 -19.97 -10.55
CA LYS A 67 8.89 -19.83 -9.46
C LYS A 67 9.58 -19.36 -8.19
N PRO A 68 10.13 -18.13 -8.17
CA PRO A 68 10.77 -17.59 -6.99
C PRO A 68 9.75 -17.38 -5.85
N PRO A 69 10.07 -17.82 -4.62
CA PRO A 69 9.28 -17.49 -3.46
C PRO A 69 9.69 -16.10 -2.95
N ALA A 70 8.71 -15.24 -2.68
CA ALA A 70 8.92 -13.86 -2.24
C ALA A 70 7.89 -13.43 -1.18
N ILE A 71 8.22 -12.37 -0.44
CA ILE A 71 7.30 -11.69 0.47
C ILE A 71 7.03 -10.32 -0.12
N TYR A 72 5.84 -10.13 -0.67
CA TYR A 72 5.41 -8.85 -1.23
C TYR A 72 4.71 -8.03 -0.15
N LYS A 73 5.16 -6.78 0.02
CA LYS A 73 4.54 -5.81 0.91
C LYS A 73 4.04 -4.64 0.07
N SER A 74 2.75 -4.62 -0.24
CA SER A 74 2.13 -3.53 -0.99
C SER A 74 1.65 -2.41 -0.08
N SER A 75 1.76 -1.17 -0.54
CA SER A 75 1.06 -0.02 0.03
C SER A 75 -0.41 -0.06 -0.39
N CYS A 76 -1.30 0.11 0.58
CA CYS A 76 -2.74 0.11 0.40
C CYS A 76 -3.38 1.14 1.34
N GLU A 77 -4.32 1.92 0.83
CA GLU A 77 -5.11 2.85 1.62
C GLU A 77 -6.27 2.10 2.30
N ILE A 78 -6.36 2.20 3.62
CA ILE A 78 -7.38 1.52 4.42
C ILE A 78 -8.52 2.48 4.73
N ASN A 79 -9.76 2.11 4.39
CA ASN A 79 -10.94 2.87 4.77
C ASN A 79 -11.47 2.40 6.14
N VAL A 80 -11.36 3.27 7.15
CA VAL A 80 -11.71 2.94 8.55
C VAL A 80 -13.10 3.41 8.96
N GLU A 81 -13.92 3.94 8.04
CA GLU A 81 -15.23 4.52 8.36
C GLU A 81 -16.15 3.57 9.13
N TYR A 82 -16.22 2.31 8.69
CA TYR A 82 -17.08 1.27 9.27
C TYR A 82 -16.34 0.27 10.17
N PHE A 83 -15.13 0.60 10.62
CA PHE A 83 -14.36 -0.26 11.52
C PHE A 83 -15.18 -0.70 12.75
N PRO A 84 -15.18 -1.99 13.16
CA PRO A 84 -14.42 -3.13 12.61
C PRO A 84 -15.15 -3.95 11.52
N PHE A 85 -16.29 -3.47 11.02
CA PHE A 85 -17.10 -4.12 9.97
C PHE A 85 -16.70 -3.64 8.57
N ASP A 86 -15.42 -3.37 8.38
CA ASP A 86 -14.85 -2.81 7.17
C ASP A 86 -14.50 -3.88 6.12
N GLU A 87 -14.63 -3.47 4.86
CA GLU A 87 -14.12 -4.19 3.69
C GLU A 87 -13.03 -3.33 3.05
N GLN A 88 -11.94 -3.97 2.64
CA GLN A 88 -10.76 -3.31 2.07
C GLN A 88 -10.48 -3.89 0.69
N SER A 89 -10.09 -3.03 -0.25
CA SER A 89 -9.67 -3.42 -1.59
C SER A 89 -8.23 -2.95 -1.80
N CYS A 90 -7.28 -3.87 -1.67
CA CYS A 90 -5.86 -3.58 -1.81
C CYS A 90 -5.33 -4.06 -3.16
N THR A 91 -4.55 -3.22 -3.83
CA THR A 91 -3.99 -3.54 -5.13
C THR A 91 -2.52 -3.95 -5.02
N MET A 92 -2.06 -4.89 -5.83
CA MET A 92 -0.64 -5.20 -6.03
C MET A 92 -0.31 -5.04 -7.51
N LYS A 93 0.49 -4.02 -7.85
CA LYS A 93 0.85 -3.71 -9.24
C LYS A 93 2.20 -4.30 -9.58
N PHE A 94 2.23 -5.28 -10.48
CA PHE A 94 3.46 -5.88 -10.98
C PHE A 94 3.77 -5.37 -12.38
N GLY A 95 5.02 -5.00 -12.62
CA GLY A 95 5.50 -4.58 -13.92
C GLY A 95 7.00 -4.78 -14.06
N SER A 96 7.47 -4.61 -15.29
CA SER A 96 8.90 -4.58 -15.59
C SER A 96 9.48 -3.23 -15.15
N TRP A 97 10.63 -3.23 -14.49
CA TRP A 97 11.27 -1.98 -14.06
C TRP A 97 11.99 -1.27 -15.20
N THR A 98 12.70 -2.03 -16.04
CA THR A 98 13.60 -1.48 -17.07
C THR A 98 13.05 -1.57 -18.49
N TYR A 99 12.25 -2.60 -18.80
CA TYR A 99 11.70 -2.80 -20.13
C TYR A 99 10.31 -2.17 -20.31
N ASN A 100 10.05 -1.68 -21.52
CA ASN A 100 8.73 -1.25 -21.96
C ASN A 100 7.91 -2.39 -22.58
N GLY A 101 6.65 -2.13 -22.91
CA GLY A 101 5.71 -3.10 -23.50
C GLY A 101 6.05 -3.57 -24.91
N VAL A 102 6.97 -2.89 -25.60
CA VAL A 102 7.49 -3.32 -26.91
C VAL A 102 8.57 -4.38 -26.75
N GLN A 103 9.37 -4.28 -25.69
CA GLN A 103 10.44 -5.24 -25.36
C GLN A 103 9.91 -6.43 -24.58
N VAL A 104 9.12 -6.18 -23.53
CA VAL A 104 8.54 -7.19 -22.65
C VAL A 104 7.05 -6.95 -22.51
N ASP A 105 6.26 -7.83 -23.13
CA ASP A 105 4.80 -7.81 -23.02
C ASP A 105 4.34 -8.72 -21.87
N LEU A 106 3.92 -8.11 -20.77
CA LEU A 106 3.44 -8.83 -19.59
C LEU A 106 2.00 -9.29 -19.76
N LYS A 107 1.77 -10.58 -19.53
CA LYS A 107 0.44 -11.20 -19.56
C LYS A 107 0.25 -12.15 -18.39
N HIS A 108 -0.97 -12.20 -17.87
CA HIS A 108 -1.32 -13.17 -16.85
C HIS A 108 -1.44 -14.56 -17.49
N MET A 109 -1.00 -15.63 -16.80
CA MET A 109 -0.98 -16.99 -17.39
C MET A 109 -2.38 -17.49 -17.80
N GLU A 110 -3.40 -17.11 -17.05
CA GLU A 110 -4.82 -17.44 -17.33
C GLU A 110 -5.54 -16.38 -18.19
N GLN A 111 -4.81 -15.41 -18.75
CA GLN A 111 -5.42 -14.36 -19.57
C GLN A 111 -5.94 -14.93 -20.90
N VAL A 112 -7.23 -14.75 -21.14
CA VAL A 112 -7.87 -15.13 -22.41
C VAL A 112 -7.52 -14.09 -23.48
N PRO A 113 -7.21 -14.50 -24.74
CA PRO A 113 -6.96 -13.56 -25.83
C PRO A 113 -8.13 -12.58 -26.00
N GLY A 114 -7.83 -11.28 -25.98
CA GLY A 114 -8.83 -10.21 -26.12
C GLY A 114 -9.50 -9.74 -24.82
N SER A 115 -9.22 -10.36 -23.67
CA SER A 115 -9.61 -9.85 -22.35
C SER A 115 -8.40 -9.35 -21.57
N ASN A 116 -8.55 -8.22 -20.89
CA ASN A 116 -7.58 -7.72 -19.91
C ASN A 116 -7.92 -8.13 -18.48
N LEU A 117 -9.11 -8.69 -18.25
CA LEU A 117 -9.60 -9.09 -16.93
C LEU A 117 -9.50 -10.61 -16.76
N VAL A 118 -8.90 -11.03 -15.65
CA VAL A 118 -8.87 -12.39 -15.14
C VAL A 118 -9.63 -12.41 -13.82
N LYS A 119 -10.72 -13.19 -13.74
CA LYS A 119 -11.60 -13.19 -12.56
C LYS A 119 -10.92 -13.74 -11.31
N VAL A 120 -10.06 -14.74 -11.47
CA VAL A 120 -9.27 -15.35 -10.40
C VAL A 120 -7.81 -15.19 -10.78
N GLY A 121 -7.19 -14.10 -10.34
CA GLY A 121 -5.80 -13.81 -10.62
C GLY A 121 -4.82 -14.54 -9.69
N ILE A 122 -5.24 -14.91 -8.49
CA ILE A 122 -4.37 -15.57 -7.51
C ILE A 122 -4.95 -16.94 -7.20
N ASP A 123 -4.13 -17.99 -7.34
CA ASP A 123 -4.50 -19.32 -6.87
C ASP A 123 -4.44 -19.38 -5.34
N LEU A 124 -5.58 -19.65 -4.71
CA LEU A 124 -5.75 -19.71 -3.26
C LEU A 124 -5.80 -21.14 -2.70
N ARG A 125 -5.52 -22.18 -3.51
CA ARG A 125 -5.60 -23.59 -3.07
C ARG A 125 -4.69 -23.92 -1.89
N GLU A 126 -3.49 -23.35 -1.87
CA GLU A 126 -2.50 -23.52 -0.80
C GLU A 126 -2.45 -22.31 0.14
N PHE A 127 -3.50 -21.48 0.15
CA PHE A 127 -3.56 -20.29 1.00
C PHE A 127 -3.72 -20.66 2.48
N TYR A 128 -2.82 -20.14 3.32
CA TYR A 128 -2.98 -20.19 4.76
C TYR A 128 -3.94 -19.10 5.23
N LEU A 129 -5.05 -19.51 5.84
CA LEU A 129 -6.10 -18.59 6.30
C LEU A 129 -5.57 -17.58 7.33
N SER A 130 -5.90 -16.30 7.11
CA SER A 130 -5.58 -15.23 8.04
C SER A 130 -6.51 -15.25 9.26
N VAL A 131 -5.96 -14.85 10.41
CA VAL A 131 -6.67 -14.75 11.69
C VAL A 131 -7.56 -13.50 11.74
N GLU A 132 -7.19 -12.45 11.00
CA GLU A 132 -7.84 -11.14 11.04
C GLU A 132 -8.68 -10.85 9.80
N TRP A 133 -8.35 -11.46 8.66
CA TRP A 133 -8.94 -11.12 7.36
C TRP A 133 -9.46 -12.36 6.63
N ASP A 134 -10.60 -12.22 5.96
CA ASP A 134 -11.14 -13.17 4.98
C ASP A 134 -11.00 -12.59 3.58
N ILE A 135 -10.49 -13.38 2.64
CA ILE A 135 -10.39 -13.00 1.23
C ILE A 135 -11.74 -13.24 0.57
N LEU A 136 -12.32 -12.21 -0.02
CA LEU A 136 -13.59 -12.30 -0.76
C LEU A 136 -13.33 -12.65 -2.24
N GLU A 137 -12.42 -11.91 -2.88
CA GLU A 137 -12.09 -12.08 -4.30
C GLU A 137 -10.69 -11.55 -4.61
N VAL A 138 -10.10 -12.05 -5.69
CA VAL A 138 -8.74 -11.73 -6.14
C VAL A 138 -8.65 -11.56 -7.67
N PRO A 139 -9.41 -10.65 -8.31
CA PRO A 139 -9.28 -10.43 -9.75
C PRO A 139 -7.92 -9.82 -10.12
N ALA A 140 -7.44 -10.16 -11.32
CA ALA A 140 -6.28 -9.51 -11.93
C ALA A 140 -6.69 -8.76 -13.20
N THR A 141 -6.14 -7.58 -13.39
CA THR A 141 -6.35 -6.73 -14.56
C THR A 141 -5.01 -6.36 -15.17
N ARG A 142 -4.87 -6.57 -16.48
CA ARG A 142 -3.76 -6.04 -17.26
C ARG A 142 -4.07 -4.60 -17.67
N ASN A 143 -3.18 -3.67 -17.35
CA ASN A 143 -3.26 -2.29 -17.78
C ASN A 143 -2.09 -1.95 -18.70
N GLU A 144 -2.30 -0.97 -19.57
CA GLU A 144 -1.27 -0.39 -20.43
C GLU A 144 -1.26 1.11 -20.16
N GLU A 145 -0.24 1.59 -19.46
CA GLU A 145 -0.08 3.01 -19.18
C GLU A 145 0.84 3.64 -20.23
N TYR A 146 0.37 4.74 -20.82
CA TYR A 146 1.14 5.55 -21.78
C TYR A 146 1.66 6.79 -21.07
N TYR A 147 2.98 6.95 -21.01
CA TYR A 147 3.60 8.13 -20.41
C TYR A 147 3.82 9.19 -21.49
N PRO A 148 3.25 10.41 -21.37
CA PRO A 148 3.38 11.47 -22.38
C PRO A 148 4.82 11.97 -22.59
N CYS A 149 5.72 11.64 -21.67
CA CYS A 149 7.06 12.21 -21.59
C CYS A 149 8.08 11.59 -22.57
N CYS A 150 7.81 10.45 -23.21
CA CYS A 150 8.82 9.75 -24.01
C CYS A 150 8.25 9.15 -25.30
N THR A 151 8.95 9.36 -26.40
CA THR A 151 8.78 8.65 -27.68
C THR A 151 9.77 7.48 -27.85
N GLU A 152 10.73 7.29 -26.94
CA GLU A 152 11.80 6.27 -27.03
C GLU A 152 11.80 5.28 -25.84
N PRO A 153 12.25 4.01 -26.02
CA PRO A 153 12.41 3.02 -24.94
C PRO A 153 13.57 3.40 -24.00
N TYR A 154 13.32 3.44 -22.69
CA TYR A 154 14.40 3.55 -21.72
C TYR A 154 15.34 2.34 -21.83
N SER A 155 16.64 2.59 -22.03
CA SER A 155 17.71 1.62 -21.76
C SER A 155 18.61 2.22 -20.68
N GLY A 156 18.44 1.76 -19.45
CA GLY A 156 19.24 2.23 -18.32
C GLY A 156 20.66 1.64 -18.38
N ASN A 157 21.67 2.51 -18.34
CA ASN A 157 23.00 2.16 -17.86
C ASN A 157 23.16 2.66 -16.43
N ILE A 158 23.56 1.76 -15.54
CA ILE A 158 23.73 2.01 -14.10
C ILE A 158 25.10 2.65 -13.89
N GLN A 159 25.17 3.98 -13.73
CA GLN A 159 26.24 4.63 -12.96
C GLN A 159 25.72 5.92 -12.33
N GLY A 160 25.77 5.99 -11.00
CA GLY A 160 25.63 7.25 -10.26
C GLY A 160 24.26 7.44 -9.63
N THR A 161 24.26 7.52 -8.31
CA THR A 161 23.16 7.97 -7.46
C THR A 161 22.77 9.41 -7.79
N GLU A 162 21.72 9.62 -8.58
CA GLU A 162 20.93 10.86 -8.61
C GLU A 162 19.61 10.63 -9.37
N TYR A 163 18.48 10.94 -8.71
CA TYR A 163 17.14 10.82 -9.29
C TYR A 163 16.85 12.04 -10.16
N TYR A 164 16.71 11.85 -11.47
CA TYR A 164 16.10 12.84 -12.36
C TYR A 164 15.07 12.15 -13.28
N TYR A 165 13.80 12.51 -13.13
CA TYR A 165 12.76 12.28 -14.15
C TYR A 165 12.88 13.39 -15.20
N PRO A 166 13.33 13.14 -16.45
CA PRO A 166 13.68 14.23 -17.36
C PRO A 166 12.52 14.99 -18.01
N CYS A 167 11.25 14.79 -17.63
CA CYS A 167 10.14 15.43 -18.35
C CYS A 167 8.85 15.72 -17.56
N CYS A 168 8.91 15.80 -16.23
CA CYS A 168 7.82 16.41 -15.45
C CYS A 168 8.29 17.76 -14.87
N THR A 169 8.60 18.72 -15.73
CA THR A 169 8.52 20.13 -15.36
C THR A 169 7.37 20.74 -16.14
N GLU A 170 6.25 20.99 -15.46
CA GLU A 170 5.23 21.89 -15.98
C GLU A 170 5.86 23.25 -16.32
N PRO A 171 5.35 23.96 -17.34
CA PRO A 171 5.89 25.27 -17.70
C PRO A 171 5.36 26.30 -16.71
N TYR A 172 6.01 26.45 -15.55
CA TYR A 172 5.79 27.64 -14.74
C TYR A 172 6.52 28.82 -15.38
N SER A 173 5.69 29.72 -15.89
CA SER A 173 6.00 31.08 -16.32
C SER A 173 6.75 31.89 -15.26
N GLU A 174 7.69 32.71 -15.75
CA GLU A 174 8.30 33.90 -15.15
C GLU A 174 9.22 33.73 -13.93
N ILE A 175 10.54 33.96 -14.13
CA ILE A 175 11.31 35.14 -13.68
C ILE A 175 12.78 35.00 -14.16
N SER A 176 13.30 36.07 -14.76
CA SER A 176 14.68 36.27 -15.22
C SER A 176 15.54 36.97 -14.12
N PRO A 177 16.81 37.33 -14.32
CA PRO A 177 18.02 36.52 -14.53
C PRO A 177 19.07 36.81 -13.42
N TYR A 178 20.05 35.94 -13.18
CA TYR A 178 21.44 36.30 -12.85
C TYR A 178 22.21 35.01 -12.54
N VAL A 179 23.12 34.62 -13.43
CA VAL A 179 24.16 33.63 -13.12
C VAL A 179 25.50 34.38 -13.26
N PRO A 180 26.33 34.44 -12.19
CA PRO A 180 27.67 35.00 -12.32
C PRO A 180 28.57 34.03 -13.09
N ASP A 181 29.29 34.62 -14.03
CA ASP A 181 30.26 34.00 -14.92
C ASP A 181 31.44 33.41 -14.12
N ILE A 182 31.63 32.10 -14.20
CA ILE A 182 32.88 31.44 -13.78
C ILE A 182 33.20 30.31 -14.76
N SER A 183 34.01 30.61 -15.76
CA SER A 183 34.86 29.62 -16.43
C SER A 183 36.02 29.25 -15.51
N PRO A 184 36.44 27.97 -15.50
CA PRO A 184 37.83 27.77 -15.87
C PRO A 184 38.10 26.50 -16.70
N TYR A 185 38.82 26.72 -17.80
CA TYR A 185 39.89 25.88 -18.35
C TYR A 185 39.65 24.37 -18.51
N VAL A 186 39.43 23.96 -19.76
CA VAL A 186 39.74 22.61 -20.24
C VAL A 186 41.06 22.68 -21.02
N PRO A 187 42.10 21.87 -20.70
CA PRO A 187 43.31 21.81 -21.51
C PRO A 187 43.06 21.05 -22.82
N ASP A 188 43.56 21.61 -23.92
CA ASP A 188 43.48 21.04 -25.27
C ASP A 188 44.23 19.70 -25.38
N ILE A 189 43.53 18.67 -25.83
CA ILE A 189 44.13 17.41 -26.32
C ILE A 189 43.95 17.37 -27.85
N PRO A 190 45.02 17.14 -28.64
CA PRO A 190 44.94 17.15 -30.10
C PRO A 190 44.22 15.91 -30.66
N PRO A 191 43.55 16.02 -31.83
CA PRO A 191 42.81 14.92 -32.41
C PRO A 191 43.71 14.07 -33.30
N TYR A 192 43.69 12.75 -33.11
CA TYR A 192 43.97 11.83 -34.21
C TYR A 192 43.16 10.54 -34.03
N VAL A 193 42.08 10.41 -34.80
CA VAL A 193 41.47 9.12 -35.08
C VAL A 193 41.33 9.02 -36.60
N PRO A 194 41.84 7.96 -37.26
CA PRO A 194 41.74 7.82 -38.70
C PRO A 194 40.31 7.50 -39.13
N ASP A 195 39.89 8.10 -40.25
CA ASP A 195 38.60 7.86 -40.89
C ASP A 195 38.42 6.38 -41.29
N ILE A 196 37.51 5.69 -40.63
CA ILE A 196 36.92 4.45 -41.14
C ILE A 196 35.45 4.74 -41.36
N GLN A 197 35.03 4.83 -42.62
CA GLN A 197 33.61 4.94 -42.96
C GLN A 197 32.92 3.59 -42.73
N PRO A 198 31.89 3.49 -41.88
CA PRO A 198 31.03 2.32 -41.88
C PRO A 198 30.01 2.47 -43.00
N TYR A 199 30.02 1.53 -43.94
CA TYR A 199 28.93 1.31 -44.88
C TYR A 199 27.65 1.02 -44.09
N VAL A 200 26.69 1.94 -44.13
CA VAL A 200 25.36 1.75 -43.53
C VAL A 200 24.46 1.10 -44.57
N PRO A 201 23.90 -0.11 -44.33
CA PRO A 201 22.89 -0.68 -45.21
C PRO A 201 21.61 0.17 -45.12
N ASN A 202 21.02 0.49 -46.28
CA ASN A 202 19.76 1.22 -46.37
C ASN A 202 18.63 0.48 -45.64
N ILE A 203 18.12 1.07 -44.55
CA ILE A 203 16.93 0.60 -43.84
C ILE A 203 15.70 1.34 -44.42
N PRO A 204 14.70 0.64 -45.01
CA PRO A 204 13.42 1.23 -45.38
C PRO A 204 12.41 1.12 -44.21
N PRO A 205 11.27 1.85 -44.25
CA PRO A 205 11.08 3.14 -43.62
C PRO A 205 10.21 3.07 -42.34
N TYR A 206 10.42 4.04 -41.45
CA TYR A 206 9.48 4.59 -40.46
C TYR A 206 8.42 3.60 -39.92
N VAL A 207 8.78 2.91 -38.82
CA VAL A 207 7.78 2.34 -37.93
C VAL A 207 7.02 3.52 -37.31
N PRO A 208 5.68 3.55 -37.32
CA PRO A 208 4.92 4.64 -36.71
C PRO A 208 5.32 4.76 -35.24
N ASP A 209 5.56 5.98 -34.76
CA ASP A 209 5.90 6.29 -33.38
C ASP A 209 4.74 5.88 -32.44
N ILE A 210 4.63 4.58 -32.12
CA ILE A 210 3.76 4.10 -31.06
C ILE A 210 4.48 4.49 -29.76
N PRO A 211 3.91 5.39 -28.94
CA PRO A 211 4.53 5.75 -27.67
C PRO A 211 4.73 4.48 -26.85
N PRO A 212 5.94 4.27 -26.27
CA PRO A 212 6.20 3.10 -25.45
C PRO A 212 5.22 3.09 -24.28
N PHE A 213 4.37 2.06 -24.21
CA PHE A 213 3.52 1.81 -23.06
C PHE A 213 4.26 0.94 -22.06
N VAL A 214 3.92 1.07 -20.79
CA VAL A 214 4.38 0.18 -19.73
C VAL A 214 3.22 -0.74 -19.38
N PRO A 215 3.29 -2.03 -19.69
CA PRO A 215 2.28 -2.98 -19.26
C PRO A 215 2.47 -3.30 -17.78
N ASP A 216 1.38 -3.31 -17.04
CA ASP A 216 1.34 -3.80 -15.67
C ASP A 216 0.21 -4.81 -15.48
N ILE A 217 0.42 -5.73 -14.55
CA ILE A 217 -0.60 -6.65 -14.05
C ILE A 217 -0.94 -6.21 -12.63
N THR A 218 -2.14 -5.71 -12.46
CA THR A 218 -2.66 -5.30 -11.16
C THR A 218 -3.54 -6.41 -10.59
N PHE A 219 -3.16 -6.96 -9.44
CA PHE A 219 -4.00 -7.87 -8.67
C PHE A 219 -4.78 -7.08 -7.62
N ASN A 220 -6.11 -7.11 -7.69
CA ASN A 220 -6.98 -6.49 -6.70
C ASN A 220 -7.43 -7.55 -5.71
N MET A 221 -7.12 -7.35 -4.44
CA MET A 221 -7.44 -8.25 -3.35
C MET A 221 -8.48 -7.61 -2.45
N THR A 222 -9.71 -8.10 -2.54
CA THR A 222 -10.82 -7.65 -1.69
C THR A 222 -10.86 -8.51 -0.44
N MET A 223 -10.75 -7.88 0.73
CA MET A 223 -10.65 -8.53 2.04
C MET A 223 -11.69 -7.97 3.00
N ARG A 224 -12.22 -8.82 3.87
CA ARG A 224 -13.16 -8.47 4.94
C ARG A 224 -12.56 -8.78 6.30
N ARG A 225 -12.71 -7.87 7.28
CA ARG A 225 -12.20 -8.08 8.64
C ARG A 225 -13.05 -9.07 9.43
N LYS A 226 -12.40 -9.91 10.23
CA LYS A 226 -13.04 -10.77 11.24
C LYS A 226 -13.38 -9.96 12.49
N THR A 227 -14.68 -9.70 12.69
CA THR A 227 -15.17 -8.74 13.69
C THR A 227 -15.31 -9.29 15.11
N LEU A 228 -15.25 -10.61 15.30
CA LEU A 228 -15.58 -11.25 16.58
C LEU A 228 -14.69 -10.76 17.74
N PHE A 229 -13.38 -10.64 17.51
CA PHE A 229 -12.43 -10.17 18.52
C PHE A 229 -12.74 -8.73 18.96
N TYR A 230 -12.95 -7.83 18.00
CA TYR A 230 -13.28 -6.42 18.27
C TYR A 230 -14.67 -6.26 18.90
N THR A 231 -15.63 -7.08 18.50
CA THR A 231 -16.99 -7.04 19.06
C THR A 231 -16.97 -7.36 20.56
N VAL A 232 -16.29 -8.45 20.94
CA VAL A 232 -16.26 -8.90 22.34
C VAL A 232 -15.38 -8.01 23.22
N ASN A 233 -14.20 -7.62 22.75
CA ASN A 233 -13.22 -6.93 23.59
C ASN A 233 -13.31 -5.40 23.53
N LEU A 234 -13.96 -4.85 22.51
CA LEU A 234 -14.01 -3.41 22.29
C LEU A 234 -15.45 -2.88 22.31
N ILE A 235 -16.34 -3.43 21.48
CA ILE A 235 -17.72 -2.92 21.38
C ILE A 235 -18.54 -3.20 22.65
N ILE A 236 -18.55 -4.43 23.16
CA ILE A 236 -19.34 -4.80 24.36
C ILE A 236 -18.97 -3.94 25.58
N PRO A 237 -17.68 -3.77 25.95
CA PRO A 237 -17.30 -2.89 27.06
C PRO A 237 -17.71 -1.42 26.85
N CYS A 238 -17.55 -0.89 25.64
CA CYS A 238 -17.94 0.48 25.33
C CYS A 238 -19.45 0.69 25.50
N VAL A 239 -20.28 -0.22 24.98
CA VAL A 239 -21.74 -0.19 25.17
C VAL A 239 -22.09 -0.29 26.66
N GLY A 240 -21.41 -1.16 27.42
CA GLY A 240 -21.57 -1.26 28.87
C GLY A 240 -21.29 0.05 29.59
N ILE A 241 -20.20 0.75 29.25
CA ILE A 241 -19.85 2.05 29.83
C ILE A 241 -20.91 3.10 29.50
N THR A 242 -21.43 3.11 28.28
CA THR A 242 -22.50 4.04 27.90
C THR A 242 -23.84 3.74 28.58
N PHE A 243 -24.07 2.51 29.01
CA PHE A 243 -25.21 2.22 29.87
C PHE A 243 -24.99 2.79 31.29
N LEU A 244 -23.76 2.69 31.82
CA LEU A 244 -23.41 3.30 33.10
C LEU A 244 -23.56 4.83 33.09
N THR A 245 -23.31 5.51 31.96
CA THR A 245 -23.51 6.97 31.87
C THR A 245 -24.99 7.36 31.99
N VAL A 246 -25.92 6.53 31.52
CA VAL A 246 -27.36 6.78 31.73
C VAL A 246 -27.74 6.61 33.21
N LEU A 247 -27.18 5.61 33.88
CA LEU A 247 -27.39 5.38 35.32
C LEU A 247 -26.87 6.53 36.20
N VAL A 248 -25.82 7.24 35.76
CA VAL A 248 -25.31 8.44 36.46
C VAL A 248 -26.39 9.53 36.60
N PHE A 249 -27.27 9.71 35.61
CA PHE A 249 -28.34 10.68 35.69
C PHE A 249 -29.41 10.30 36.71
N TYR A 250 -29.62 9.00 36.92
CA TYR A 250 -30.56 8.48 37.91
C TYR A 250 -30.04 8.55 39.35
N LEU A 251 -28.72 8.55 39.55
CA LEU A 251 -28.14 8.61 40.89
C LEU A 251 -28.29 10.03 41.48
N PRO A 252 -28.91 10.19 42.67
CA PRO A 252 -29.03 11.49 43.33
C PRO A 252 -27.64 12.03 43.74
N SER A 253 -27.49 13.36 43.72
CA SER A 253 -26.23 14.04 44.05
C SER A 253 -25.84 13.96 45.53
N ASP A 254 -26.78 13.57 46.40
CA ASP A 254 -26.57 13.53 47.85
C ASP A 254 -25.61 12.40 48.29
N SER A 255 -25.42 11.39 47.44
CA SER A 255 -24.60 10.22 47.75
C SER A 255 -23.08 10.46 47.71
N GLY A 256 -22.61 11.64 47.28
CA GLY A 256 -21.17 11.98 47.19
C GLY A 256 -20.39 11.23 46.09
N GLU A 257 -20.72 9.96 45.85
CA GLU A 257 -20.06 9.06 44.90
C GLU A 257 -20.38 9.35 43.42
N LYS A 258 -21.36 10.21 43.14
CA LYS A 258 -21.76 10.55 41.77
C LYS A 258 -20.60 11.14 40.96
N VAL A 259 -19.83 12.05 41.57
CA VAL A 259 -18.69 12.70 40.91
C VAL A 259 -17.57 11.68 40.65
N THR A 260 -17.28 10.82 41.63
CA THR A 260 -16.30 9.73 41.50
C THR A 260 -16.66 8.81 40.34
N LEU A 261 -17.92 8.35 40.26
CA LEU A 261 -18.41 7.50 39.18
C LEU A 261 -18.25 8.17 37.80
N CYS A 262 -18.60 9.45 37.66
CA CYS A 262 -18.44 10.19 36.41
C CYS A 262 -16.98 10.28 35.97
N VAL A 263 -16.05 10.55 36.91
CA VAL A 263 -14.61 10.66 36.61
C VAL A 263 -14.04 9.30 36.22
N SER A 264 -14.42 8.22 36.90
CA SER A 264 -14.02 6.85 36.53
C SER A 264 -14.52 6.46 35.13
N ILE A 265 -15.75 6.83 34.78
CA ILE A 265 -16.30 6.63 33.44
C ILE A 265 -15.53 7.42 32.39
N LEU A 266 -15.23 8.71 32.65
CA LEU A 266 -14.46 9.53 31.74
C LEU A 266 -13.06 8.94 31.49
N LEU A 267 -12.38 8.51 32.57
CA LEU A 267 -11.07 7.85 32.47
C LEU A 267 -11.17 6.57 31.63
N SER A 268 -12.17 5.71 31.89
CA SER A 268 -12.37 4.48 31.12
C SER A 268 -12.62 4.78 29.64
N LEU A 269 -13.47 5.74 29.31
CA LEU A 269 -13.69 6.18 27.92
C LEU A 269 -12.38 6.66 27.26
N THR A 270 -11.55 7.42 27.99
CA THR A 270 -10.26 7.88 27.44
C THR A 270 -9.31 6.73 27.15
N VAL A 271 -9.25 5.71 28.01
CA VAL A 271 -8.44 4.51 27.77
C VAL A 271 -8.93 3.77 26.54
N PHE A 272 -10.25 3.57 26.36
CA PHE A 272 -10.79 2.90 25.18
C PHE A 272 -10.59 3.71 23.89
N PHE A 273 -10.66 5.03 23.96
CA PHE A 273 -10.37 5.89 22.80
C PHE A 273 -8.88 5.86 22.41
N LEU A 274 -7.97 5.88 23.38
CA LEU A 274 -6.53 5.72 23.12
C LEU A 274 -6.23 4.35 22.51
N LEU A 275 -6.81 3.28 23.08
CA LEU A 275 -6.68 1.93 22.52
C LEU A 275 -7.21 1.85 21.08
N LEU A 276 -8.34 2.51 20.78
CA LEU A 276 -8.86 2.61 19.41
C LEU A 276 -7.89 3.38 18.49
N ALA A 277 -7.29 4.46 18.97
CA ALA A 277 -6.34 5.26 18.20
C ALA A 277 -4.99 4.55 17.94
N GLU A 278 -4.61 3.58 18.78
CA GLU A 278 -3.43 2.74 18.56
C GLU A 278 -3.69 1.59 17.57
N ILE A 279 -4.91 1.05 17.54
CA ILE A 279 -5.28 -0.06 16.64
C ILE A 279 -5.48 0.43 15.20
N ILE A 280 -6.06 1.61 15.03
CA ILE A 280 -6.43 2.16 13.72
C ILE A 280 -5.25 2.99 13.19
N PRO A 281 -4.89 2.85 11.89
CA PRO A 281 -3.83 3.68 11.32
C PRO A 281 -4.18 5.18 11.45
N PRO A 282 -3.18 6.07 11.66
CA PRO A 282 -3.40 7.50 11.77
C PRO A 282 -3.70 8.10 10.39
N THR A 283 -4.91 7.89 9.89
CA THR A 283 -5.40 8.46 8.63
C THR A 283 -6.32 9.63 8.90
N SER A 284 -6.13 10.74 8.17
CA SER A 284 -7.03 11.91 8.23
C SER A 284 -8.26 11.79 7.33
N LEU A 285 -8.36 10.73 6.53
CA LEU A 285 -9.40 10.57 5.50
C LEU A 285 -10.80 10.41 6.10
N ALA A 286 -10.93 9.63 7.16
CA ALA A 286 -12.21 9.41 7.84
C ALA A 286 -11.99 9.04 9.31
N VAL A 287 -12.88 9.54 10.18
CA VAL A 287 -12.97 9.10 11.57
C VAL A 287 -13.91 7.89 11.64
N PRO A 288 -13.52 6.77 12.27
CA PRO A 288 -14.36 5.59 12.40
C PRO A 288 -15.66 5.90 13.14
N LEU A 289 -16.75 5.25 12.76
CA LEU A 289 -18.08 5.45 13.39
C LEU A 289 -18.03 5.26 14.91
N LEU A 290 -17.28 4.24 15.36
CA LEU A 290 -17.07 3.98 16.77
C LEU A 290 -16.27 5.09 17.47
N GLY A 291 -15.28 5.68 16.80
CA GLY A 291 -14.54 6.84 17.33
C GLY A 291 -15.44 8.07 17.47
N LYS A 292 -16.32 8.33 16.49
CA LYS A 292 -17.34 9.39 16.57
C LYS A 292 -18.27 9.18 17.77
N TYR A 293 -18.69 7.94 18.02
CA TYR A 293 -19.50 7.58 19.17
C TYR A 293 -18.79 7.84 20.50
N LEU A 294 -17.54 7.37 20.65
CA LEU A 294 -16.75 7.58 21.87
C LEU A 294 -16.51 9.07 22.14
N LEU A 295 -16.14 9.86 21.11
CA LEU A 295 -15.96 11.30 21.26
C LEU A 295 -17.26 12.01 21.70
N PHE A 296 -18.40 11.65 21.10
CA PHE A 296 -19.69 12.18 21.50
C PHE A 296 -20.00 11.87 22.97
N THR A 297 -19.75 10.63 23.42
CA THR A 297 -19.98 10.22 24.81
C THR A 297 -19.06 10.95 25.79
N MET A 298 -17.79 11.18 25.44
CA MET A 298 -16.87 11.98 26.27
C MET A 298 -17.36 13.42 26.44
N ILE A 299 -17.85 14.05 25.37
CA ILE A 299 -18.42 15.41 25.44
C ILE A 299 -19.66 15.42 26.35
N LEU A 300 -20.55 14.44 26.25
CA LEU A 300 -21.72 14.35 27.13
C LEU A 300 -21.33 14.14 28.62
N VAL A 301 -20.37 13.26 28.89
CA VAL A 301 -19.92 12.98 30.27
C VAL A 301 -19.22 14.20 30.88
N THR A 302 -18.39 14.90 30.13
CA THR A 302 -17.75 16.15 30.60
C THR A 302 -18.76 17.27 30.89
N LEU A 303 -19.80 17.41 30.05
CA LEU A 303 -20.91 18.32 30.32
C LEU A 303 -21.69 17.91 31.57
N SER A 304 -21.99 16.61 31.74
CA SER A 304 -22.64 16.07 32.95
C SER A 304 -21.84 16.38 34.22
N ILE A 305 -20.52 16.14 34.21
CA ILE A 305 -19.62 16.47 35.33
C ILE A 305 -19.71 17.97 35.64
N SER A 306 -19.64 18.84 34.64
CA SER A 306 -19.71 20.29 34.82
C SER A 306 -21.02 20.73 35.49
N VAL A 307 -22.16 20.16 35.05
CA VAL A 307 -23.47 20.40 35.67
C VAL A 307 -23.51 19.89 37.11
N THR A 308 -22.98 18.69 37.39
CA THR A 308 -22.96 18.16 38.77
C THR A 308 -22.12 19.02 39.72
N VAL A 309 -20.96 19.50 39.28
CA VAL A 309 -20.11 20.42 40.07
C VAL A 309 -20.84 21.74 40.33
N PHE A 310 -21.57 22.27 39.33
CA PHE A 310 -22.38 23.47 39.50
C PHE A 310 -23.51 23.27 40.52
N VAL A 311 -24.27 22.18 40.41
CA VAL A 311 -25.36 21.85 41.35
C VAL A 311 -24.84 21.68 42.77
N LEU A 312 -23.72 20.97 42.95
CA LEU A 312 -23.08 20.82 44.26
C LEU A 312 -22.62 22.18 44.82
N ASN A 313 -22.04 23.06 43.99
CA ASN A 313 -21.65 24.40 44.42
C ASN A 313 -22.84 25.20 44.97
N VAL A 314 -23.98 25.17 44.26
CA VAL A 314 -25.21 25.86 44.67
C VAL A 314 -25.78 25.24 45.95
N HIS A 315 -25.85 23.91 46.05
CA HIS A 315 -26.37 23.20 47.21
C HIS A 315 -25.58 23.53 48.49
N PHE A 316 -24.24 23.48 48.43
CA PHE A 316 -23.40 23.82 49.59
C PHE A 316 -23.48 25.31 49.96
N ARG A 317 -23.61 26.22 48.98
CA ARG A 317 -23.82 27.64 49.28
C ARG A 317 -25.15 27.89 49.99
N TYR A 318 -26.22 27.22 49.59
CA TYR A 318 -27.54 27.35 50.22
C TYR A 318 -27.54 26.81 51.66
N SER A 319 -27.01 25.59 51.89
CA SER A 319 -26.93 24.98 53.22
C SER A 319 -26.10 25.78 54.22
N THR A 320 -24.98 26.38 53.77
CA THR A 320 -24.17 27.27 54.61
C THR A 320 -24.99 28.50 55.05
N LEU A 321 -25.78 29.06 54.13
CA LEU A 321 -26.64 30.23 54.41
C LEU A 321 -27.76 29.91 55.41
N THR A 322 -28.36 28.71 55.34
CA THR A 322 -29.41 28.27 56.28
C THR A 322 -28.87 28.01 57.69
N ILE A 323 -27.69 27.37 57.81
CA ILE A 323 -27.02 27.13 59.11
C ILE A 323 -26.63 28.46 59.77
N THR A 324 -26.17 29.43 58.99
CA THR A 324 -25.81 30.76 59.50
C THR A 324 -27.04 31.52 60.01
N ILE A 325 -28.21 31.35 59.38
CA ILE A 325 -29.45 31.98 59.84
C ILE A 325 -29.98 31.31 61.12
N GLN A 326 -29.93 29.98 61.24
CA GLN A 326 -30.37 29.26 62.45
C GLN A 326 -29.46 29.46 63.67
N THR A 327 -28.19 29.80 63.48
CA THR A 327 -27.26 30.10 64.59
C THR A 327 -27.33 31.57 65.05
N ILE A 328 -27.99 32.44 64.29
CA ILE A 328 -28.18 33.86 64.61
C ILE A 328 -29.56 34.16 65.23
N THR A 329 -30.54 33.25 65.15
CA THR A 329 -31.86 33.33 65.83
C THR A 329 -31.88 32.58 67.15
#